data_AF-A0A544Y542-F1
#
_entry.id   AF-A0A544Y542-F1
#
_cell.length_a   1.000
_cell.length_b   1.000
_cell.length_c   1.000
_cell.angle_alpha   90.00
_cell.angle_beta   90.00
_cell.angle_gamma   90.00
#
_symmetry.space_group_name_H-M   'P 1'
#
loop_
_entity.id
_entity.type
_entity.pdbx_description
1 polymer ?
#
loop_
_entity_poly.entity_id
_entity_poly.type
_entity_poly.pdbx_seq_one_letter_code
_entity_poly.pdbx_strand_id
1 'polypeptide(L)'
;MRSALSPYRRTVAWIVSLLCVLVLLPAGAARADNPIVQTIYTADPAPLVYNGRVYLYTGHDEDGSTYFTMKDWRVWSSTDMVNWTDHGSPLSVSTFSWAKSDAWAGQAVYRNGKFYWYVPTTNRATGRMAIGVAVSNSPTGPFSDALGRPLVENGEIDPTVYVDDDGQAYLYWGNPNLWYVKLNSDMTSYSGSPTKVNLTTGGFGTRTGDANRPTLFEEGPWFYKRGGLYYMVFAAKCCSEFIAYSTAPGPTGPWTYRGTIMPTQGGSFTNHPGIIDYQGNSYFFYHNGALPGGGGFTRSVAVEKFTYNADGTIPTINMTTTGAPQVGTLNPYVRQEAETIAWESGVETEASSEGGMNVGFIENGDYIKVKGVGFGNGATSFSARVASGASGGKIEVRRDSATGTLMGTCTVAGTGGWQAWTTVSCPVTGATGTHDLYLRFTGGSGYLFNLNWWQFTGNDGPPASPTPSPSPSPSPPASPSASPTGTPQTTGAIRGEGSGRCLDVTEASQTNGAQAQIWDCNGQSNQQWTSTSAGELRVYGNKCLDVNGAGTADGTSVIIWDCNGQNNQKWRFNSDGSITAVGANKCLDVSNYGTANGSKVHIWTCHGGSNQKWTRT
;
A
#
# COMPACT_ATOMS: atom_id res chain seq x y z
N MET A 1 1.08 57.97 56.96
CA MET A 1 0.88 56.86 57.90
C MET A 1 1.61 55.64 57.35
N ARG A 2 2.39 54.96 58.20
CA ARG A 2 3.22 53.80 57.85
C ARG A 2 2.34 52.60 57.46
N SER A 3 2.76 51.83 56.45
CA SER A 3 2.39 50.40 56.37
C SER A 3 3.56 49.63 55.76
N ALA A 4 4.19 48.83 56.62
CA ALA A 4 5.20 47.85 56.27
C ALA A 4 4.53 46.61 55.70
N LEU A 5 5.03 46.10 54.57
CA LEU A 5 4.73 44.76 54.08
C LEU A 5 6.02 43.93 54.05
N SER A 6 5.90 42.75 54.64
CA SER A 6 6.92 41.79 55.09
C SER A 6 7.90 41.27 54.02
N PRO A 7 9.17 40.97 54.40
CA PRO A 7 10.19 40.41 53.50
C PRO A 7 9.91 38.99 52.97
N TYR A 8 8.85 38.32 53.44
CA TYR A 8 8.52 36.94 53.04
C TYR A 8 7.91 36.79 51.63
N ARG A 9 7.49 37.88 50.96
CA ARG A 9 6.88 37.80 49.62
C ARG A 9 7.88 37.88 48.47
N ARG A 10 9.15 38.20 48.72
CA ARG A 10 10.16 38.26 47.65
C ARG A 10 10.84 36.93 47.37
N THR A 11 10.97 36.03 48.35
CA THR A 11 11.70 34.75 48.15
C THR A 11 10.88 33.67 47.45
N VAL A 12 9.54 33.70 47.57
CA VAL A 12 8.65 32.73 46.87
C VAL A 12 8.48 33.06 45.39
N ALA A 13 8.62 34.35 45.00
CA ALA A 13 8.53 34.76 43.60
C ALA A 13 9.77 34.35 42.76
N TRP A 14 10.92 34.12 43.40
CA TRP A 14 12.14 33.67 42.71
C TRP A 14 12.23 32.15 42.55
N ILE A 15 11.65 31.36 43.46
CA ILE A 15 11.65 29.88 43.35
C ILE A 15 10.59 29.38 42.36
N VAL A 16 9.45 30.07 42.23
CA VAL A 16 8.44 29.74 41.19
C VAL A 16 8.88 30.17 39.79
N SER A 17 9.72 31.22 39.68
CA SER A 17 10.26 31.66 38.38
C SER A 17 11.42 30.80 37.88
N LEU A 18 12.15 30.09 38.76
CA LEU A 18 13.20 29.14 38.37
C LEU A 18 12.65 27.74 38.01
N LEU A 19 11.45 27.38 38.47
CA LEU A 19 10.79 26.12 38.10
C LEU A 19 9.99 26.18 36.79
N CYS A 20 9.76 27.37 36.21
CA CYS A 20 9.09 27.53 34.92
C CYS A 20 10.05 27.68 33.72
N VAL A 21 11.38 27.54 33.92
CA VAL A 21 12.39 27.66 32.85
C VAL A 21 13.01 26.30 32.49
N LEU A 22 12.62 25.19 33.13
CA LEU A 22 12.95 23.86 32.64
C LEU A 22 11.84 23.34 31.72
N VAL A 23 12.25 22.98 30.49
CA VAL A 23 11.49 22.33 29.41
C VAL A 23 10.69 23.26 28.50
N LEU A 24 11.36 24.26 27.92
CA LEU A 24 11.13 24.60 26.50
C LEU A 24 12.24 23.91 25.70
N LEU A 25 12.12 22.58 25.55
CA LEU A 25 12.74 21.94 24.40
C LEU A 25 12.16 22.67 23.18
N PRO A 26 12.97 23.09 22.19
CA PRO A 26 12.38 23.46 20.91
C PRO A 26 11.58 22.25 20.47
N ALA A 27 10.26 22.38 20.40
CA ALA A 27 9.45 21.45 19.66
C ALA A 27 10.08 21.45 18.28
N GLY A 28 10.83 20.38 17.95
CA GLY A 28 11.32 20.18 16.60
C GLY A 28 10.11 20.35 15.72
N ALA A 29 10.14 21.31 14.80
CA ALA A 29 9.01 21.62 13.95
C ALA A 29 8.45 20.30 13.43
N ALA A 30 7.20 19.98 13.80
CA ALA A 30 6.55 18.78 13.32
C ALA A 30 6.57 18.88 11.80
N ARG A 31 7.45 18.09 11.17
CA ARG A 31 7.63 18.13 9.72
C ARG A 31 6.42 17.44 9.12
N ALA A 32 5.89 18.07 8.07
CA ALA A 32 4.80 17.52 7.29
C ALA A 32 5.23 16.17 6.71
N ASP A 33 4.33 15.19 6.64
CA ASP A 33 4.51 14.00 5.79
C ASP A 33 3.59 14.09 4.55
N ASN A 34 2.69 15.07 4.49
CA ASN A 34 1.96 15.48 3.28
C ASN A 34 2.56 16.77 2.70
N PRO A 35 2.61 16.93 1.37
CA PRO A 35 2.32 15.89 0.36
C PRO A 35 3.32 14.75 0.47
N ILE A 36 2.95 13.54 0.04
CA ILE A 36 3.74 12.32 0.27
C ILE A 36 4.94 12.16 -0.68
N VAL A 37 5.02 13.00 -1.70
CA VAL A 37 6.10 13.07 -2.70
C VAL A 37 6.55 14.52 -2.79
N GLN A 38 7.85 14.77 -2.77
CA GLN A 38 8.43 16.12 -2.85
C GLN A 38 9.36 16.34 -4.04
N THR A 39 9.84 15.26 -4.65
CA THR A 39 10.81 15.31 -5.77
C THR A 39 10.20 15.76 -7.09
N ILE A 40 8.88 15.62 -7.26
CA ILE A 40 8.14 16.03 -8.47
C ILE A 40 6.71 16.44 -8.11
N TYR A 41 6.03 17.15 -9.01
CA TYR A 41 4.58 17.37 -8.91
C TYR A 41 3.80 16.12 -9.33
N THR A 42 2.84 15.73 -8.48
CA THR A 42 2.06 14.50 -8.63
C THR A 42 0.57 14.81 -8.56
N ALA A 43 -0.19 14.14 -9.41
CA ALA A 43 -1.61 14.36 -9.54
C ALA A 43 -2.41 13.05 -9.61
N ASP A 44 -3.72 13.17 -9.40
CA ASP A 44 -4.70 12.13 -9.75
C ASP A 44 -4.36 10.76 -9.14
N PRO A 45 -4.34 10.65 -7.79
CA PRO A 45 -3.86 9.46 -7.13
C PRO A 45 -4.78 8.26 -7.30
N ALA A 46 -4.24 7.15 -7.75
CA ALA A 46 -4.93 5.87 -7.87
C ALA A 46 -4.20 4.78 -7.04
N PRO A 47 -4.56 4.61 -5.76
CA PRO A 47 -3.97 3.59 -4.89
C PRO A 47 -4.46 2.15 -5.21
N LEU A 48 -3.57 1.18 -5.09
CA LEU A 48 -3.81 -0.26 -5.26
C LEU A 48 -3.12 -1.04 -4.14
N VAL A 49 -3.85 -1.93 -3.45
CA VAL A 49 -3.26 -2.87 -2.49
C VAL A 49 -2.96 -4.19 -3.18
N TYR A 50 -1.71 -4.63 -3.12
CA TYR A 50 -1.29 -5.93 -3.66
C TYR A 50 -0.18 -6.54 -2.82
N ASN A 51 -0.32 -7.82 -2.46
CA ASN A 51 0.68 -8.59 -1.69
C ASN A 51 1.25 -7.86 -0.46
N GLY A 52 0.38 -7.21 0.32
CA GLY A 52 0.79 -6.54 1.56
C GLY A 52 1.59 -5.26 1.34
N ARG A 53 1.55 -4.68 0.13
CA ARG A 53 2.06 -3.34 -0.19
C ARG A 53 0.94 -2.49 -0.77
N VAL A 54 1.03 -1.19 -0.53
CA VAL A 54 0.28 -0.18 -1.29
C VAL A 54 1.16 0.26 -2.45
N TYR A 55 0.60 0.22 -3.65
CA TYR A 55 1.13 0.87 -4.83
C TYR A 55 0.27 2.10 -5.10
N LEU A 56 0.87 3.20 -5.51
CA LEU A 56 0.19 4.43 -5.82
C LEU A 56 0.58 4.86 -7.22
N TYR A 57 -0.40 4.83 -8.11
CA TYR A 57 -0.26 5.29 -9.49
C TYR A 57 -0.65 6.77 -9.51
N THR A 58 0.16 7.61 -10.14
CA THR A 58 -0.12 9.04 -10.26
C THR A 58 0.12 9.51 -11.68
N GLY A 59 -0.55 10.60 -12.05
CA GLY A 59 -0.06 11.44 -13.11
C GLY A 59 1.16 12.27 -12.67
N HIS A 60 1.90 12.80 -13.64
CA HIS A 60 3.07 13.65 -13.44
C HIS A 60 2.80 15.03 -14.05
N ASP A 61 2.55 16.02 -13.19
CA ASP A 61 2.42 17.43 -13.62
C ASP A 61 3.83 17.99 -13.89
N GLU A 62 4.02 18.68 -15.01
CA GLU A 62 5.32 19.25 -15.38
C GLU A 62 5.63 20.54 -14.60
N ASP A 63 6.91 20.78 -14.34
CA ASP A 63 7.38 21.98 -13.64
C ASP A 63 6.96 23.28 -14.33
N GLY A 64 6.48 24.23 -13.54
CA GLY A 64 6.05 25.54 -14.03
C GLY A 64 4.87 25.50 -14.99
N SER A 65 4.15 24.38 -15.07
CA SER A 65 3.04 24.22 -15.99
C SER A 65 1.89 25.18 -15.67
N THR A 66 1.31 25.76 -16.71
CA THR A 66 0.11 26.62 -16.66
C THR A 66 -1.13 25.90 -17.23
N TYR A 67 -0.99 24.60 -17.48
CA TYR A 67 -2.02 23.71 -18.01
C TYR A 67 -1.82 22.29 -17.43
N PHE A 68 -2.71 21.34 -17.72
CA PHE A 68 -2.52 19.92 -17.36
C PHE A 68 -1.50 19.24 -18.29
N THR A 69 -0.28 19.75 -18.32
CA THR A 69 0.82 19.23 -19.14
C THR A 69 1.43 18.04 -18.43
N MET A 70 1.20 16.84 -18.98
CA MET A 70 1.63 15.57 -18.39
C MET A 70 2.07 14.63 -19.52
N LYS A 71 3.29 14.10 -19.45
CA LYS A 71 3.88 13.25 -20.50
C LYS A 71 3.88 11.77 -20.16
N ASP A 72 3.84 11.47 -18.87
CA ASP A 72 4.01 10.14 -18.35
C ASP A 72 3.26 9.91 -17.04
N TRP A 73 3.18 8.65 -16.63
CA TRP A 73 2.63 8.25 -15.36
C TRP A 73 3.71 7.67 -14.46
N ARG A 74 3.51 7.82 -13.15
CA ARG A 74 4.47 7.40 -12.12
C ARG A 74 3.85 6.34 -11.21
N VAL A 75 4.70 5.52 -10.58
CA VAL A 75 4.26 4.45 -9.66
C VAL A 75 5.09 4.46 -8.40
N TRP A 76 4.48 4.76 -7.26
CA TRP A 76 5.09 4.71 -5.94
C TRP A 76 4.65 3.47 -5.16
N SER A 77 5.36 3.11 -4.10
CA SER A 77 4.86 2.08 -3.18
C SER A 77 5.26 2.30 -1.74
N SER A 78 4.44 1.83 -0.80
CA SER A 78 4.74 1.85 0.62
C SER A 78 4.23 0.59 1.31
N THR A 79 4.94 0.16 2.36
CA THR A 79 4.46 -0.85 3.31
C THR A 79 3.87 -0.24 4.58
N ASP A 80 4.11 1.05 4.82
CA ASP A 80 3.84 1.69 6.11
C ASP A 80 3.08 3.02 5.98
N MET A 81 2.66 3.38 4.77
CA MET A 81 1.89 4.59 4.41
C MET A 81 2.64 5.92 4.54
N VAL A 82 3.93 5.89 4.92
CA VAL A 82 4.71 7.11 5.13
C VAL A 82 6.01 7.11 4.33
N ASN A 83 6.72 5.99 4.28
CA ASN A 83 7.92 5.86 3.45
C ASN A 83 7.50 5.33 2.07
N TRP A 84 7.65 6.16 1.04
CA TRP A 84 7.26 5.84 -0.33
C TRP A 84 8.50 5.62 -1.20
N THR A 85 8.57 4.45 -1.84
CA THR A 85 9.58 4.09 -2.83
C THR A 85 9.17 4.60 -4.21
N ASP A 86 10.03 5.38 -4.86
CA ASP A 86 9.90 5.81 -6.26
C ASP A 86 10.21 4.64 -7.23
N HIS A 87 9.29 4.24 -8.13
CA HIS A 87 9.56 3.21 -9.17
C HIS A 87 9.69 3.79 -10.58
N GLY A 88 9.93 5.09 -10.69
CA GLY A 88 10.09 5.79 -11.95
C GLY A 88 8.78 5.95 -12.72
N SER A 89 8.95 6.06 -14.05
CA SER A 89 7.86 6.12 -15.01
C SER A 89 7.80 4.84 -15.83
N PRO A 90 6.98 3.85 -15.43
CA PRO A 90 6.88 2.58 -16.17
C PRO A 90 5.88 2.64 -17.34
N LEU A 91 5.23 3.78 -17.57
CA LEU A 91 4.26 4.02 -18.64
C LEU A 91 4.30 5.50 -19.07
N SER A 92 4.27 5.76 -20.38
CA SER A 92 4.15 7.12 -20.91
C SER A 92 3.23 7.17 -22.13
N VAL A 93 2.89 8.38 -22.58
CA VAL A 93 2.07 8.57 -23.80
C VAL A 93 2.69 7.85 -25.01
N SER A 94 4.03 7.79 -25.10
CA SER A 94 4.72 7.16 -26.23
C SER A 94 4.60 5.62 -26.25
N THR A 95 4.20 4.99 -25.15
CA THR A 95 3.88 3.56 -25.11
C THR A 95 2.71 3.20 -26.03
N PHE A 96 1.80 4.15 -26.25
CA PHE A 96 0.62 3.97 -27.08
C PHE A 96 0.84 4.61 -28.46
N SER A 97 1.02 3.79 -29.50
CA SER A 97 1.28 4.30 -30.86
C SER A 97 0.17 5.19 -31.42
N TRP A 98 -1.05 5.04 -30.91
CA TRP A 98 -2.23 5.81 -31.30
C TRP A 98 -2.41 7.11 -30.49
N ALA A 99 -1.71 7.26 -29.37
CA ALA A 99 -1.83 8.44 -28.51
C ALA A 99 -1.03 9.63 -29.04
N LYS A 100 -1.50 10.83 -28.69
CA LYS A 100 -0.89 12.11 -29.07
C LYS A 100 -0.29 12.85 -27.87
N SER A 101 -1.04 12.96 -26.78
CA SER A 101 -0.75 13.81 -25.61
C SER A 101 -1.58 13.37 -24.40
N ASP A 102 -1.37 14.04 -23.27
CA ASP A 102 -2.26 14.01 -22.10
C ASP A 102 -2.16 12.71 -21.30
N ALA A 103 -1.12 12.59 -20.46
CA ALA A 103 -0.95 11.50 -19.51
C ALA A 103 -1.77 11.72 -18.22
N TRP A 104 -3.09 11.87 -18.35
CA TRP A 104 -3.97 12.28 -17.23
C TRP A 104 -4.43 11.08 -16.37
N ALA A 105 -5.21 11.35 -15.33
CA ALA A 105 -5.72 10.43 -14.30
C ALA A 105 -5.95 8.96 -14.74
N GLY A 106 -5.05 8.05 -14.38
CA GLY A 106 -5.17 6.63 -14.70
C GLY A 106 -5.31 5.75 -13.47
N GLN A 107 -6.01 4.61 -13.59
CA GLN A 107 -6.16 3.64 -12.50
C GLN A 107 -5.72 2.23 -12.93
N ALA A 108 -4.93 1.58 -12.07
CA ALA A 108 -4.52 0.19 -12.23
C ALA A 108 -5.32 -0.78 -11.38
N VAL A 109 -5.50 -2.01 -11.87
CA VAL A 109 -6.13 -3.12 -11.16
C VAL A 109 -5.40 -4.44 -11.44
N TYR A 110 -5.30 -5.30 -10.42
CA TYR A 110 -4.78 -6.65 -10.57
C TYR A 110 -5.89 -7.64 -10.95
N ARG A 111 -5.65 -8.48 -11.95
CA ARG A 111 -6.50 -9.63 -12.27
C ARG A 111 -5.71 -10.72 -12.98
N ASN A 112 -5.93 -11.98 -12.59
CA ASN A 112 -5.41 -13.16 -13.29
C ASN A 112 -3.89 -13.13 -13.57
N GLY A 113 -3.08 -12.74 -12.57
CA GLY A 113 -1.62 -12.71 -12.71
C GLY A 113 -1.06 -11.47 -13.41
N LYS A 114 -1.91 -10.50 -13.77
CA LYS A 114 -1.52 -9.29 -14.50
C LYS A 114 -2.07 -8.03 -13.85
N PHE A 115 -1.43 -6.92 -14.16
CA PHE A 115 -1.86 -5.55 -13.82
C PHE A 115 -2.33 -4.87 -15.08
N TYR A 116 -3.54 -4.32 -15.04
CA TYR A 116 -4.16 -3.59 -16.12
C TYR A 116 -4.30 -2.13 -15.70
N TRP A 117 -3.70 -1.22 -16.44
CA TRP A 117 -3.74 0.21 -16.16
C TRP A 117 -4.55 0.93 -17.23
N TYR A 118 -5.72 1.41 -16.84
CA TYR A 118 -6.60 2.20 -17.70
C TYR A 118 -6.21 3.66 -17.62
N VAL A 119 -5.99 4.27 -18.78
CA VAL A 119 -5.47 5.64 -18.87
C VAL A 119 -6.25 6.47 -19.90
N PRO A 120 -6.61 7.71 -19.59
CA PRO A 120 -7.18 8.66 -20.53
C PRO A 120 -6.04 9.34 -21.30
N THR A 121 -6.12 9.37 -22.62
CA THR A 121 -5.15 10.09 -23.47
C THR A 121 -5.81 10.56 -24.77
N THR A 122 -5.31 11.65 -25.36
CA THR A 122 -5.81 12.15 -26.64
C THR A 122 -5.43 11.19 -27.77
N ASN A 123 -6.43 10.66 -28.46
CA ASN A 123 -6.25 9.88 -29.66
C ASN A 123 -5.79 10.76 -30.82
N ARG A 124 -4.64 10.43 -31.42
CA ARG A 124 -4.04 11.18 -32.53
C ARG A 124 -4.95 11.23 -33.77
N ALA A 125 -5.70 10.18 -34.04
CA ALA A 125 -6.52 10.07 -35.24
C ALA A 125 -7.77 10.97 -35.20
N THR A 126 -8.32 11.20 -34.01
CA THR A 126 -9.60 11.90 -33.82
C THR A 126 -9.44 13.23 -33.10
N GLY A 127 -8.33 13.44 -32.39
CA GLY A 127 -8.11 14.59 -31.52
C GLY A 127 -8.99 14.58 -30.26
N ARG A 128 -9.62 13.45 -29.93
CA ARG A 128 -10.52 13.30 -28.78
C ARG A 128 -9.89 12.47 -27.68
N MET A 129 -10.30 12.72 -26.44
CA MET A 129 -9.94 11.84 -25.32
C MET A 129 -10.56 10.45 -25.48
N ALA A 130 -9.73 9.45 -25.24
CA ALA A 130 -10.09 8.05 -25.27
C ALA A 130 -9.44 7.32 -24.09
N ILE A 131 -10.03 6.19 -23.69
CA ILE A 131 -9.49 5.34 -22.64
C ILE A 131 -8.66 4.22 -23.29
N GLY A 132 -7.38 4.18 -22.97
CA GLY A 132 -6.47 3.07 -23.28
C GLY A 132 -6.38 2.07 -22.13
N VAL A 133 -5.76 0.92 -22.40
CA VAL A 133 -5.40 -0.05 -21.37
C VAL A 133 -3.98 -0.57 -21.63
N ALA A 134 -3.10 -0.39 -20.65
CA ALA A 134 -1.79 -1.01 -20.63
C ALA A 134 -1.78 -2.25 -19.72
N VAL A 135 -0.85 -3.17 -19.98
CA VAL A 135 -0.72 -4.42 -19.23
C VAL A 135 0.72 -4.69 -18.81
N SER A 136 0.90 -5.24 -17.61
CA SER A 136 2.17 -5.68 -17.04
C SER A 136 1.99 -6.95 -16.20
N ASN A 137 3.09 -7.72 -16.03
CA ASN A 137 3.15 -8.83 -15.06
C ASN A 137 3.62 -8.37 -13.66
N SER A 138 4.00 -7.10 -13.53
CA SER A 138 4.49 -6.47 -12.29
C SER A 138 3.70 -5.19 -12.01
N PRO A 139 3.38 -4.88 -10.74
CA PRO A 139 2.71 -3.63 -10.38
C PRO A 139 3.54 -2.39 -10.76
N THR A 140 4.86 -2.54 -10.86
CA THR A 140 5.81 -1.45 -11.19
C THR A 140 6.25 -1.47 -12.65
N GLY A 141 5.62 -2.29 -13.49
CA GLY A 141 5.92 -2.36 -14.92
C GLY A 141 7.16 -3.21 -15.27
N PRO A 142 7.72 -3.00 -16.48
CA PRO A 142 7.25 -2.05 -17.49
C PRO A 142 5.85 -2.40 -18.00
N PHE A 143 5.05 -1.39 -18.33
CA PHE A 143 3.74 -1.58 -18.94
C PHE A 143 3.83 -1.49 -20.46
N SER A 144 2.94 -2.21 -21.15
CA SER A 144 2.83 -2.22 -22.62
C SER A 144 1.39 -1.96 -23.04
N ASP A 145 1.17 -1.29 -24.19
CA ASP A 145 -0.16 -1.12 -24.77
C ASP A 145 -0.77 -2.49 -25.06
N ALA A 146 -1.87 -2.82 -24.40
CA ALA A 146 -2.49 -4.14 -24.51
C ALA A 146 -3.28 -4.33 -25.82
N LEU A 147 -3.56 -3.24 -26.55
CA LEU A 147 -4.49 -3.26 -27.69
C LEU A 147 -3.92 -2.67 -28.98
N GLY A 148 -2.97 -1.73 -28.90
CA GLY A 148 -2.51 -0.94 -30.06
C GLY A 148 -3.55 0.07 -30.57
N ARG A 149 -4.64 0.28 -29.82
CA ARG A 149 -5.75 1.21 -30.11
C ARG A 149 -6.49 1.57 -28.81
N PRO A 150 -7.35 2.60 -28.80
CA PRO A 150 -8.22 2.85 -27.66
C PRO A 150 -9.13 1.65 -27.35
N LEU A 151 -9.40 1.44 -26.06
CA LEU A 151 -10.44 0.51 -25.58
C LEU A 151 -11.82 1.10 -25.86
N VAL A 152 -12.04 2.37 -25.49
CA VAL A 152 -13.28 3.11 -25.71
C VAL A 152 -12.98 4.60 -25.98
N GLU A 153 -13.78 5.26 -26.82
CA GLU A 153 -13.66 6.68 -27.10
C GLU A 153 -15.04 7.35 -27.11
N ASN A 154 -15.21 8.34 -26.23
CA ASN A 154 -16.37 9.25 -26.27
C ASN A 154 -15.98 10.71 -25.97
N GLY A 155 -14.69 11.02 -25.86
CA GLY A 155 -14.20 12.36 -25.53
C GLY A 155 -14.17 12.67 -24.03
N GLU A 156 -14.42 11.69 -23.17
CA GLU A 156 -14.37 11.85 -21.70
C GLU A 156 -13.16 11.13 -21.09
N ILE A 157 -12.86 11.41 -19.82
CA ILE A 157 -11.58 11.12 -19.14
C ILE A 157 -11.78 10.37 -17.81
N ASP A 158 -10.71 10.23 -17.03
CA ASP A 158 -10.71 9.74 -15.64
C ASP A 158 -11.33 8.35 -15.43
N PRO A 159 -10.73 7.29 -16.00
CA PRO A 159 -11.17 5.93 -15.80
C PRO A 159 -10.98 5.47 -14.34
N THR A 160 -11.99 4.77 -13.84
CA THR A 160 -11.91 3.97 -12.61
C THR A 160 -12.40 2.55 -12.85
N VAL A 161 -11.72 1.58 -12.24
CA VAL A 161 -11.96 0.16 -12.47
C VAL A 161 -12.08 -0.61 -11.16
N TYR A 162 -13.07 -1.50 -11.10
CA TYR A 162 -13.27 -2.39 -9.97
C TYR A 162 -13.70 -3.77 -10.44
N VAL A 163 -13.13 -4.82 -9.82
CA VAL A 163 -13.56 -6.21 -10.01
C VAL A 163 -14.44 -6.57 -8.81
N ASP A 164 -15.73 -6.78 -9.06
CA ASP A 164 -16.70 -7.12 -8.03
C ASP A 164 -16.52 -8.56 -7.52
N ASP A 165 -17.15 -8.88 -6.40
CA ASP A 165 -17.03 -10.16 -5.71
C ASP A 165 -17.50 -11.35 -6.56
N ASP A 166 -18.39 -11.11 -7.53
CA ASP A 166 -18.87 -12.10 -8.50
C ASP A 166 -17.92 -12.29 -9.70
N GLY A 167 -16.84 -11.52 -9.75
CA GLY A 167 -15.86 -11.50 -10.83
C GLY A 167 -16.23 -10.59 -12.00
N GLN A 168 -17.38 -9.92 -12.01
CA GLN A 168 -17.69 -8.91 -13.02
C GLN A 168 -16.82 -7.67 -12.79
N ALA A 169 -16.07 -7.27 -13.80
CA ALA A 169 -15.32 -6.02 -13.76
C ALA A 169 -16.11 -4.88 -14.40
N TYR A 170 -16.07 -3.71 -13.78
CA TYR A 170 -16.70 -2.49 -14.26
C TYR A 170 -15.63 -1.44 -14.49
N LEU A 171 -15.70 -0.78 -15.64
CA LEU A 171 -14.91 0.41 -15.96
C LEU A 171 -15.88 1.58 -16.05
N TYR A 172 -15.72 2.56 -15.16
CA TYR A 172 -16.38 3.87 -15.21
C TYR A 172 -15.39 4.93 -15.68
N TRP A 173 -15.88 6.01 -16.28
CA TRP A 173 -15.08 7.20 -16.63
C TRP A 173 -16.01 8.38 -16.89
N GLY A 174 -15.53 9.61 -16.82
CA GLY A 174 -16.41 10.75 -17.02
C GLY A 174 -15.90 12.15 -16.73
N ASN A 175 -16.14 13.07 -17.67
CA ASN A 175 -16.21 14.53 -17.51
C ASN A 175 -16.87 15.13 -18.78
N PRO A 176 -18.03 15.81 -18.70
CA PRO A 176 -18.82 16.10 -17.51
C PRO A 176 -19.88 15.03 -17.17
N ASN A 177 -20.00 13.97 -17.98
CA ASN A 177 -20.97 12.91 -17.74
C ASN A 177 -20.30 11.73 -17.03
N LEU A 178 -21.07 10.73 -16.61
CA LEU A 178 -20.53 9.49 -16.08
C LEU A 178 -20.96 8.33 -16.98
N TRP A 179 -20.00 7.55 -17.43
CA TRP A 179 -20.20 6.40 -18.31
C TRP A 179 -19.65 5.13 -17.69
N TYR A 180 -20.13 3.97 -18.14
CA TYR A 180 -19.53 2.70 -17.80
C TYR A 180 -19.67 1.64 -18.89
N VAL A 181 -18.83 0.61 -18.77
CA VAL A 181 -18.96 -0.68 -19.46
C VAL A 181 -18.74 -1.83 -18.49
N LYS A 182 -19.25 -3.01 -18.87
CA LYS A 182 -18.89 -4.28 -18.23
C LYS A 182 -17.70 -4.88 -18.98
N LEU A 183 -16.54 -4.87 -18.34
CA LEU A 183 -15.34 -5.50 -18.89
C LEU A 183 -15.51 -7.02 -18.95
N ASN A 184 -14.97 -7.63 -20.00
CA ASN A 184 -14.84 -9.07 -20.09
C ASN A 184 -13.71 -9.54 -19.17
N SER A 185 -13.61 -10.85 -18.94
CA SER A 185 -12.61 -11.44 -18.04
C SER A 185 -11.16 -11.23 -18.49
N ASP A 186 -10.93 -10.88 -19.76
CA ASP A 186 -9.62 -10.55 -20.32
C ASP A 186 -9.10 -9.17 -19.89
N MET A 187 -9.98 -8.32 -19.35
CA MET A 187 -9.75 -6.91 -18.98
C MET A 187 -9.35 -5.98 -20.15
N THR A 188 -9.38 -6.48 -21.38
CA THR A 188 -8.97 -5.76 -22.59
C THR A 188 -10.11 -5.64 -23.61
N SER A 189 -11.29 -6.16 -23.27
CA SER A 189 -12.51 -5.97 -24.03
C SER A 189 -13.70 -5.78 -23.08
N TYR A 190 -14.84 -5.37 -23.63
CA TYR A 190 -16.10 -5.24 -22.89
C TYR A 190 -17.27 -5.80 -23.69
N SER A 191 -18.34 -6.13 -22.99
CA SER A 191 -19.61 -6.57 -23.58
C SER A 191 -20.65 -5.45 -23.55
N GLY A 192 -21.54 -5.44 -24.55
CA GLY A 192 -22.54 -4.39 -24.70
C GLY A 192 -21.96 -3.09 -25.25
N SER A 193 -22.56 -1.96 -24.88
CA SER A 193 -22.14 -0.62 -25.31
C SER A 193 -21.84 0.28 -24.11
N PRO A 194 -20.95 1.28 -24.27
CA PRO A 194 -20.80 2.36 -23.30
C PRO A 194 -22.17 2.91 -22.88
N THR A 195 -22.44 2.89 -21.59
CA THR A 195 -23.73 3.25 -21.02
C THR A 195 -23.58 4.50 -20.16
N LYS A 196 -24.32 5.56 -20.52
CA LYS A 196 -24.37 6.79 -19.74
C LYS A 196 -25.18 6.57 -18.46
N VAL A 197 -24.63 6.91 -17.30
CA VAL A 197 -25.35 6.93 -16.03
C VAL A 197 -26.33 8.12 -16.04
N ASN A 198 -27.56 7.87 -15.60
CA ASN A 198 -28.53 8.94 -15.41
C ASN A 198 -28.16 9.75 -14.14
N LEU A 199 -27.51 10.89 -14.33
CA LEU A 199 -27.13 11.80 -13.24
C LEU A 199 -28.38 12.56 -12.75
N THR A 200 -28.92 12.17 -11.60
CA THR A 200 -30.04 12.87 -10.95
C THR A 200 -29.53 13.70 -9.77
N THR A 201 -30.24 14.76 -9.39
CA THR A 201 -29.89 15.58 -8.22
C THR A 201 -29.98 14.79 -6.90
N GLY A 202 -30.91 13.85 -6.80
CA GLY A 202 -30.96 12.91 -5.66
C GLY A 202 -29.79 11.92 -5.65
N GLY A 203 -29.26 11.59 -6.82
CA GLY A 203 -28.15 10.64 -6.98
C GLY A 203 -26.77 11.27 -6.82
N PHE A 204 -26.58 12.52 -7.24
CA PHE A 204 -25.27 13.18 -7.33
C PHE A 204 -25.26 14.60 -6.78
N GLY A 205 -26.26 14.95 -5.96
CA GLY A 205 -26.44 16.26 -5.35
C GLY A 205 -26.83 17.34 -6.36
N THR A 206 -27.29 18.50 -5.86
CA THR A 206 -27.80 19.60 -6.70
C THR A 206 -26.72 20.66 -6.92
N ARG A 207 -26.44 21.00 -8.19
CA ARG A 207 -25.66 22.17 -8.58
C ARG A 207 -26.62 23.36 -8.79
N THR A 208 -26.30 24.48 -8.17
CA THR A 208 -27.01 25.75 -8.37
C THR A 208 -26.24 26.64 -9.33
N GLY A 209 -26.94 27.34 -10.23
CA GLY A 209 -26.33 28.34 -11.12
C GLY A 209 -25.95 27.83 -12.53
N ASP A 210 -26.14 26.54 -12.81
CA ASP A 210 -25.99 25.97 -14.15
C ASP A 210 -27.13 24.98 -14.44
N ALA A 211 -28.10 25.41 -15.24
CA ALA A 211 -29.27 24.60 -15.59
C ALA A 211 -28.92 23.43 -16.53
N ASN A 212 -27.81 23.50 -17.25
CA ASN A 212 -27.36 22.44 -18.17
C ASN A 212 -26.61 21.32 -17.42
N ARG A 213 -26.12 21.61 -16.22
CA ARG A 213 -25.42 20.66 -15.34
C ARG A 213 -26.05 20.65 -13.96
N PRO A 214 -27.27 20.11 -13.80
CA PRO A 214 -28.02 20.22 -12.55
C PRO A 214 -27.41 19.44 -11.39
N THR A 215 -26.44 18.56 -11.62
CA THR A 215 -25.80 17.73 -10.60
C THR A 215 -24.41 18.21 -10.20
N LEU A 216 -23.94 17.84 -9.01
CA LEU A 216 -22.61 18.23 -8.53
C LEU A 216 -21.46 17.44 -9.19
N PHE A 217 -21.72 16.26 -9.77
CA PHE A 217 -20.69 15.48 -10.49
C PHE A 217 -19.93 16.35 -11.51
N GLU A 218 -18.60 16.32 -11.42
CA GLU A 218 -17.69 17.00 -12.34
C GLU A 218 -16.82 15.97 -13.06
N GLU A 219 -15.94 15.28 -12.34
CA GLU A 219 -14.93 14.34 -12.88
C GLU A 219 -14.37 13.40 -11.80
N GLY A 220 -13.28 12.70 -12.11
CA GLY A 220 -12.53 11.85 -11.18
C GLY A 220 -13.37 10.81 -10.46
N PRO A 221 -14.21 10.00 -11.14
CA PRO A 221 -14.97 8.96 -10.48
C PRO A 221 -14.01 7.96 -9.81
N TRP A 222 -14.33 7.53 -8.59
CA TRP A 222 -13.68 6.43 -7.89
C TRP A 222 -14.74 5.44 -7.43
N PHE A 223 -14.78 4.29 -8.11
CA PHE A 223 -15.80 3.27 -7.95
C PHE A 223 -15.27 2.06 -7.19
N TYR A 224 -15.95 1.66 -6.12
CA TYR A 224 -15.62 0.46 -5.36
C TYR A 224 -16.82 -0.05 -4.58
N LYS A 225 -16.71 -1.26 -4.03
CA LYS A 225 -17.72 -1.85 -3.15
C LYS A 225 -17.15 -2.07 -1.75
N ARG A 226 -17.97 -1.82 -0.74
CA ARG A 226 -17.65 -2.06 0.66
C ARG A 226 -18.92 -2.33 1.46
N GLY A 227 -18.92 -3.35 2.30
CA GLY A 227 -20.06 -3.59 3.19
C GLY A 227 -21.39 -3.87 2.47
N GLY A 228 -21.34 -4.41 1.24
CA GLY A 228 -22.52 -4.62 0.39
C GLY A 228 -23.06 -3.36 -0.32
N LEU A 229 -22.43 -2.20 -0.10
CA LEU A 229 -22.74 -0.95 -0.81
C LEU A 229 -21.69 -0.67 -1.87
N TYR A 230 -22.14 -0.12 -3.00
CA TYR A 230 -21.27 0.44 -4.02
C TYR A 230 -21.12 1.93 -3.77
N TYR A 231 -19.90 2.43 -3.90
CA TYR A 231 -19.53 3.83 -3.68
C TYR A 231 -19.07 4.42 -5.01
N MET A 232 -19.54 5.63 -5.29
CA MET A 232 -19.04 6.49 -6.35
C MET A 232 -18.59 7.78 -5.71
N VAL A 233 -17.28 7.93 -5.52
CA VAL A 233 -16.65 9.16 -5.05
C VAL A 233 -16.22 9.98 -6.26
N PHE A 234 -16.32 11.30 -6.23
CA PHE A 234 -16.04 12.15 -7.38
C PHE A 234 -15.66 13.57 -6.99
N ALA A 235 -14.94 14.24 -7.89
CA ALA A 235 -14.72 15.68 -7.85
C ALA A 235 -16.03 16.41 -8.18
N ALA A 236 -16.33 17.49 -7.45
CA ALA A 236 -17.61 18.16 -7.53
C ALA A 236 -17.50 19.67 -7.82
N LYS A 237 -18.52 20.17 -8.54
CA LYS A 237 -18.90 21.59 -8.76
C LYS A 237 -18.08 22.41 -9.77
N CYS A 238 -16.75 22.26 -9.88
CA CYS A 238 -15.78 23.15 -10.59
C CYS A 238 -16.00 24.68 -10.46
N CYS A 239 -14.99 25.54 -10.57
CA CYS A 239 -13.56 25.26 -10.48
C CYS A 239 -13.09 25.86 -9.14
N SER A 240 -13.22 25.01 -8.14
CA SER A 240 -12.85 25.14 -6.73
C SER A 240 -13.39 23.85 -6.09
N GLU A 241 -12.86 22.73 -6.58
CA GLU A 241 -13.48 21.43 -6.39
C GLU A 241 -13.48 21.01 -4.93
N PHE A 242 -14.48 20.22 -4.59
CA PHE A 242 -14.54 19.45 -3.35
C PHE A 242 -14.81 18.01 -3.72
N ILE A 243 -14.51 17.07 -2.82
CA ILE A 243 -14.78 15.65 -3.07
C ILE A 243 -16.11 15.29 -2.44
N ALA A 244 -17.01 14.73 -3.23
CA ALA A 244 -18.31 14.25 -2.81
C ALA A 244 -18.46 12.77 -3.11
N TYR A 245 -19.53 12.16 -2.60
CA TYR A 245 -19.80 10.77 -2.91
C TYR A 245 -21.27 10.40 -2.89
N SER A 246 -21.55 9.29 -3.54
CA SER A 246 -22.86 8.65 -3.64
C SER A 246 -22.72 7.16 -3.37
N THR A 247 -23.81 6.51 -2.96
CA THR A 247 -23.85 5.06 -2.77
C THR A 247 -25.02 4.44 -3.52
N ALA A 248 -24.90 3.15 -3.84
CA ALA A 248 -25.92 2.37 -4.51
C ALA A 248 -25.99 0.94 -3.96
N PRO A 249 -27.15 0.27 -4.06
CA PRO A 249 -27.29 -1.15 -3.72
C PRO A 249 -26.72 -2.08 -4.80
N GLY A 250 -26.48 -1.57 -6.01
CA GLY A 250 -25.92 -2.32 -7.13
C GLY A 250 -24.83 -1.52 -7.86
N PRO A 251 -24.00 -2.19 -8.66
CA PRO A 251 -22.83 -1.57 -9.28
C PRO A 251 -23.20 -0.44 -10.24
N THR A 252 -24.41 -0.48 -10.82
CA THR A 252 -24.89 0.49 -11.80
C THR A 252 -25.93 1.47 -11.25
N GLY A 253 -26.12 1.53 -9.93
CA GLY A 253 -27.17 2.33 -9.28
C GLY A 253 -28.37 1.51 -8.78
N PRO A 254 -29.50 2.17 -8.46
CA PRO A 254 -29.69 3.62 -8.46
C PRO A 254 -28.79 4.30 -7.41
N TRP A 255 -28.18 5.42 -7.80
CA TRP A 255 -27.28 6.18 -6.95
C TRP A 255 -28.07 7.09 -6.00
N THR A 256 -27.56 7.23 -4.78
CA THR A 256 -28.06 8.20 -3.79
C THR A 256 -26.90 9.02 -3.25
N TYR A 257 -27.02 10.35 -3.34
CA TYR A 257 -26.02 11.29 -2.84
C TYR A 257 -25.87 11.17 -1.33
N ARG A 258 -24.63 11.28 -0.83
CA ARG A 258 -24.29 11.13 0.60
C ARG A 258 -23.57 12.32 1.21
N GLY A 259 -23.17 13.30 0.39
CA GLY A 259 -22.55 14.54 0.88
C GLY A 259 -21.06 14.66 0.51
N THR A 260 -20.40 15.56 1.22
CA THR A 260 -19.01 15.96 1.00
C THR A 260 -18.06 15.16 1.89
N ILE A 261 -17.07 14.52 1.27
CA ILE A 261 -15.92 13.90 1.95
C ILE A 261 -14.90 14.98 2.27
N MET A 262 -14.48 15.77 1.30
CA MET A 262 -13.44 16.79 1.50
C MET A 262 -13.93 18.12 0.96
N PRO A 263 -14.03 19.18 1.79
CA PRO A 263 -14.43 20.50 1.31
C PRO A 263 -13.36 21.11 0.41
N THR A 264 -13.74 22.14 -0.33
CA THR A 264 -12.82 23.00 -1.07
C THR A 264 -11.79 23.59 -0.11
N GLN A 265 -10.52 23.22 -0.30
CA GLN A 265 -9.39 23.72 0.48
C GLN A 265 -8.07 23.34 -0.21
N GLY A 266 -6.95 23.86 0.29
CA GLY A 266 -5.63 23.65 -0.31
C GLY A 266 -5.31 24.66 -1.42
N GLY A 267 -4.16 24.47 -2.06
CA GLY A 267 -3.63 25.34 -3.12
C GLY A 267 -4.06 24.95 -4.54
N SER A 268 -4.67 23.78 -4.72
CA SER A 268 -5.21 23.33 -6.01
C SER A 268 -6.69 23.67 -6.15
N PHE A 269 -7.12 24.13 -7.33
CA PHE A 269 -8.54 24.35 -7.62
C PHE A 269 -9.26 23.09 -8.13
N THR A 270 -8.51 22.04 -8.52
CA THR A 270 -9.04 20.69 -8.78
C THR A 270 -8.73 19.75 -7.61
N ASN A 271 -9.44 18.62 -7.53
CA ASN A 271 -9.21 17.56 -6.57
C ASN A 271 -9.60 16.19 -7.17
N HIS A 272 -8.85 15.11 -6.88
CA HIS A 272 -9.11 13.79 -7.44
C HIS A 272 -9.05 12.69 -6.35
N PRO A 273 -10.07 11.83 -6.19
CA PRO A 273 -10.13 10.90 -5.07
C PRO A 273 -9.47 9.54 -5.37
N GLY A 274 -8.92 8.93 -4.32
CA GLY A 274 -8.57 7.50 -4.27
C GLY A 274 -8.82 6.94 -2.87
N ILE A 275 -9.42 5.74 -2.73
CA ILE A 275 -9.72 5.12 -1.43
C ILE A 275 -9.29 3.65 -1.42
N ILE A 276 -8.57 3.25 -0.38
CA ILE A 276 -8.21 1.86 -0.09
C ILE A 276 -8.37 1.52 1.39
N ASP A 277 -8.50 0.22 1.65
CA ASP A 277 -8.32 -0.35 2.99
C ASP A 277 -6.95 -1.07 3.07
N TYR A 278 -6.17 -0.76 4.11
CA TYR A 278 -4.84 -1.31 4.33
C TYR A 278 -4.48 -1.35 5.83
N GLN A 279 -3.76 -2.41 6.23
CA GLN A 279 -3.37 -2.81 7.59
C GLN A 279 -4.20 -2.33 8.82
N GLY A 280 -5.53 -2.38 8.80
CA GLY A 280 -6.41 -1.95 9.89
C GLY A 280 -7.46 -0.97 9.44
N ASN A 281 -7.16 -0.27 8.37
CA ASN A 281 -7.45 1.15 8.29
C ASN A 281 -7.92 1.52 6.89
N SER A 282 -8.71 2.58 6.80
CA SER A 282 -9.13 3.17 5.54
C SER A 282 -8.34 4.45 5.28
N TYR A 283 -7.91 4.62 4.03
CA TYR A 283 -7.12 5.77 3.60
C TYR A 283 -7.79 6.49 2.45
N PHE A 284 -7.74 7.82 2.49
CA PHE A 284 -8.25 8.71 1.48
C PHE A 284 -7.08 9.49 0.86
N PHE A 285 -6.80 9.18 -0.40
CA PHE A 285 -5.82 9.85 -1.24
C PHE A 285 -6.50 10.96 -2.03
N TYR A 286 -5.79 12.06 -2.19
CA TYR A 286 -6.23 13.25 -2.90
C TYR A 286 -5.02 14.02 -3.43
N HIS A 287 -5.24 15.08 -4.22
CA HIS A 287 -4.16 16.02 -4.55
C HIS A 287 -4.42 17.42 -4.00
N ASN A 288 -3.34 18.14 -3.79
CA ASN A 288 -3.28 19.54 -3.35
C ASN A 288 -2.31 20.30 -4.29
N GLY A 289 -1.98 21.55 -4.01
CA GLY A 289 -0.86 22.29 -4.62
C GLY A 289 0.09 22.77 -3.52
N ALA A 290 0.53 21.84 -2.65
CA ALA A 290 1.22 22.18 -1.40
C ALA A 290 2.75 22.27 -1.52
N LEU A 291 3.35 21.68 -2.56
CA LEU A 291 4.77 21.82 -2.82
C LEU A 291 5.14 23.28 -3.16
N PRO A 292 6.39 23.71 -2.93
CA PRO A 292 6.83 25.05 -3.29
C PRO A 292 6.65 25.34 -4.78
N GLY A 293 5.88 26.36 -5.15
CA GLY A 293 5.53 26.64 -6.56
C GLY A 293 4.30 25.86 -7.07
N GLY A 294 3.71 25.02 -6.23
CA GLY A 294 2.52 24.23 -6.51
C GLY A 294 1.23 25.05 -6.63
N GLY A 295 0.26 24.47 -7.34
CA GLY A 295 -1.05 25.07 -7.61
C GLY A 295 -1.97 24.08 -8.31
N GLY A 296 -3.00 24.57 -9.01
CA GLY A 296 -3.97 23.69 -9.68
C GLY A 296 -3.47 22.99 -10.96
N PHE A 297 -2.28 23.35 -11.46
CA PHE A 297 -1.61 22.71 -12.60
C PHE A 297 -0.27 22.06 -12.24
N THR A 298 0.15 22.22 -10.98
CA THR A 298 1.39 21.71 -10.40
C THR A 298 1.03 21.12 -9.04
N ARG A 299 0.36 19.97 -9.09
CA ARG A 299 -0.32 19.37 -7.94
C ARG A 299 0.62 18.48 -7.14
N SER A 300 0.16 18.04 -5.97
CA SER A 300 0.92 17.19 -5.07
C SER A 300 -0.02 16.23 -4.35
N VAL A 301 0.21 14.94 -4.50
CA VAL A 301 -0.59 13.91 -3.85
C VAL A 301 -0.37 13.92 -2.34
N ALA A 302 -1.45 13.71 -1.61
CA ALA A 302 -1.49 13.62 -0.16
C ALA A 302 -2.47 12.50 0.28
N VAL A 303 -2.35 12.09 1.54
CA VAL A 303 -3.17 11.00 2.10
C VAL A 303 -3.63 11.31 3.52
N GLU A 304 -4.87 10.97 3.83
CA GLU A 304 -5.42 10.96 5.19
C GLU A 304 -5.89 9.56 5.58
N LYS A 305 -5.75 9.21 6.86
CA LYS A 305 -6.43 8.04 7.44
C LYS A 305 -7.81 8.46 7.92
N PHE A 306 -8.82 7.64 7.70
CA PHE A 306 -10.16 7.86 8.24
C PHE A 306 -10.80 6.56 8.74
N THR A 307 -12.01 6.70 9.31
CA THR A 307 -12.84 5.57 9.72
C THR A 307 -14.25 5.82 9.19
N TYR A 308 -14.84 4.82 8.53
CA TYR A 308 -16.23 4.88 8.13
C TYR A 308 -17.15 4.96 9.35
N ASN A 309 -18.24 5.70 9.23
CA ASN A 309 -19.32 5.64 10.20
C ASN A 309 -19.97 4.25 10.18
N ALA A 310 -20.70 3.90 11.25
CA ALA A 310 -21.31 2.58 11.41
C ALA A 310 -22.32 2.22 10.30
N ASP A 311 -22.95 3.21 9.68
CA ASP A 311 -23.88 3.07 8.56
C ASP A 311 -23.20 2.99 7.18
N GLY A 312 -21.87 2.97 7.15
CA GLY A 312 -21.08 2.96 5.92
C GLY A 312 -20.86 4.35 5.31
N THR A 313 -21.34 5.44 5.92
CA THR A 313 -21.03 6.79 5.44
C THR A 313 -19.56 7.15 5.71
N ILE A 314 -19.01 8.01 4.85
CA ILE A 314 -17.66 8.55 4.98
C ILE A 314 -17.76 9.90 5.71
N PRO A 315 -16.98 10.13 6.78
CA PRO A 315 -16.97 11.42 7.46
C PRO A 315 -16.37 12.52 6.58
N THR A 316 -16.54 13.77 6.97
CA THR A 316 -15.77 14.87 6.37
C THR A 316 -14.31 14.78 6.84
N ILE A 317 -13.38 14.91 5.89
CA ILE A 317 -11.93 14.80 6.03
C ILE A 317 -11.30 16.12 5.56
N ASN A 318 -10.42 16.69 6.39
CA ASN A 318 -9.68 17.90 6.03
C ASN A 318 -8.25 17.56 5.58
N MET A 319 -7.73 18.34 4.65
CA MET A 319 -6.33 18.24 4.25
C MET A 319 -5.42 18.57 5.43
N THR A 320 -4.45 17.72 5.74
CA THR A 320 -3.44 17.98 6.77
C THR A 320 -2.04 18.02 6.19
N THR A 321 -1.12 18.64 6.92
CA THR A 321 0.33 18.53 6.66
C THR A 321 0.92 17.27 7.28
N THR A 322 0.32 16.73 8.35
CA THR A 322 0.82 15.52 9.03
C THR A 322 0.64 14.26 8.19
N GLY A 323 -0.45 14.15 7.43
CA GLY A 323 -0.79 12.97 6.64
C GLY A 323 -1.12 11.72 7.46
N ALA A 324 -1.09 10.56 6.80
CA ALA A 324 -1.40 9.29 7.44
C ALA A 324 -0.35 8.90 8.50
N PRO A 325 -0.77 8.33 9.65
CA PRO A 325 0.17 7.78 10.61
C PRO A 325 0.87 6.55 10.02
N GLN A 326 2.14 6.38 10.37
CA GLN A 326 2.93 5.21 9.95
C GLN A 326 2.34 3.92 10.50
N VAL A 327 2.40 2.87 9.68
CA VAL A 327 2.01 1.52 10.06
C VAL A 327 3.24 0.63 10.24
N GLY A 328 3.50 0.22 11.47
CA GLY A 328 4.69 -0.56 11.81
C GLY A 328 5.98 0.27 11.74
N THR A 329 7.13 -0.41 11.67
CA THR A 329 8.45 0.22 11.53
C THR A 329 9.15 -0.26 10.27
N LEU A 330 9.98 0.58 9.68
CA LEU A 330 10.86 0.19 8.58
C LEU A 330 12.05 -0.63 9.12
N ASN A 331 12.38 -1.74 8.45
CA ASN A 331 13.49 -2.61 8.82
C ASN A 331 14.81 -2.12 8.17
N PRO A 332 15.77 -1.55 8.92
CA PRO A 332 17.00 -1.02 8.34
C PRO A 332 18.02 -2.06 7.91
N TYR A 333 17.81 -3.34 8.28
CA TYR A 333 18.79 -4.40 8.11
C TYR A 333 18.59 -5.23 6.84
N VAL A 334 17.59 -4.89 6.04
CA VAL A 334 17.48 -5.34 4.64
C VAL A 334 17.90 -4.19 3.73
N ARG A 335 18.22 -4.49 2.46
CA ARG A 335 18.44 -3.45 1.47
C ARG A 335 17.21 -2.55 1.38
N GLN A 336 17.42 -1.25 1.53
CA GLN A 336 16.42 -0.22 1.33
C GLN A 336 16.86 0.65 0.15
N GLU A 337 15.97 0.82 -0.81
CA GLU A 337 16.23 1.75 -1.93
C GLU A 337 16.30 3.18 -1.37
N ALA A 338 17.22 3.98 -1.89
CA ALA A 338 17.47 5.32 -1.39
C ALA A 338 16.29 6.26 -1.64
N GLU A 339 15.59 6.02 -2.75
CA GLU A 339 14.35 6.66 -3.15
C GLU A 339 13.12 6.14 -2.36
N THR A 340 13.32 5.38 -1.28
CA THR A 340 12.29 5.12 -0.26
C THR A 340 12.33 6.20 0.80
N ILE A 341 11.53 7.25 0.60
CA ILE A 341 11.59 8.48 1.41
C ILE A 341 10.25 8.80 2.06
N ALA A 342 10.29 9.38 3.25
CA ALA A 342 9.15 10.08 3.86
C ALA A 342 9.21 11.58 3.61
N TRP A 343 10.41 12.13 3.46
CA TRP A 343 10.63 13.54 3.13
C TRP A 343 12.01 13.74 2.51
N GLU A 344 12.17 14.72 1.63
CA GLU A 344 13.49 15.17 1.16
C GLU A 344 13.68 16.70 1.17
N SER A 345 14.94 17.13 1.04
CA SER A 345 15.26 18.52 0.75
C SER A 345 16.40 18.58 -0.26
N GLY A 346 16.12 19.14 -1.43
CA GLY A 346 17.09 19.54 -2.45
C GLY A 346 17.51 18.42 -3.39
N VAL A 347 16.95 17.22 -3.27
CA VAL A 347 17.33 16.09 -4.12
C VAL A 347 16.25 15.78 -5.16
N GLU A 348 16.65 15.07 -6.20
CA GLU A 348 15.72 14.46 -7.16
C GLU A 348 16.00 12.97 -7.29
N THR A 349 15.18 12.28 -8.08
CA THR A 349 15.33 10.85 -8.39
C THR A 349 15.48 10.62 -9.88
N GLU A 350 16.38 9.73 -10.29
CA GLU A 350 16.60 9.35 -11.68
C GLU A 350 16.72 7.83 -11.84
N ALA A 351 16.66 7.33 -13.07
CA ALA A 351 16.83 5.90 -13.35
C ALA A 351 18.27 5.44 -13.09
N SER A 352 18.41 4.32 -12.38
CA SER A 352 19.71 3.71 -12.08
C SER A 352 20.14 2.74 -13.18
N SER A 353 21.43 2.74 -13.52
CA SER A 353 22.03 1.76 -14.43
C SER A 353 22.03 0.34 -13.88
N GLU A 354 21.83 0.16 -12.57
CA GLU A 354 21.62 -1.14 -11.92
C GLU A 354 20.15 -1.57 -11.86
N GLY A 355 19.26 -0.81 -12.52
CA GLY A 355 17.81 -0.98 -12.47
C GLY A 355 17.19 -0.26 -11.28
N GLY A 356 15.88 0.02 -11.38
CA GLY A 356 15.18 0.86 -10.40
C GLY A 356 15.55 2.33 -10.53
N MET A 357 15.47 3.07 -9.42
CA MET A 357 15.81 4.48 -9.36
C MET A 357 17.04 4.69 -8.47
N ASN A 358 17.50 5.92 -8.38
CA ASN A 358 18.45 6.38 -7.38
C ASN A 358 18.11 7.82 -6.99
N VAL A 359 18.51 8.23 -5.79
CA VAL A 359 18.56 9.63 -5.40
C VAL A 359 19.78 10.27 -6.06
N GLY A 360 19.59 11.43 -6.67
CA GLY A 360 20.61 12.19 -7.39
C GLY A 360 20.45 13.68 -7.20
N PHE A 361 21.22 14.45 -7.97
CA PHE A 361 21.25 15.92 -7.89
C PHE A 361 21.61 16.46 -6.50
N ILE A 362 22.26 15.61 -5.69
CA ILE A 362 22.59 15.89 -4.29
C ILE A 362 23.66 17.00 -4.22
N GLU A 363 23.34 18.10 -3.56
CA GLU A 363 24.27 19.17 -3.21
C GLU A 363 24.61 19.17 -1.71
N ASN A 364 25.54 20.05 -1.32
CA ASN A 364 25.93 20.18 0.08
C ASN A 364 24.81 20.77 0.94
N GLY A 365 24.33 20.00 1.91
CA GLY A 365 23.32 20.40 2.88
C GLY A 365 21.99 19.65 2.71
N ASP A 366 21.79 19.04 1.55
CA ASP A 366 20.61 18.26 1.20
C ASP A 366 20.48 17.01 2.07
N TYR A 367 19.28 16.45 2.12
CA TYR A 367 19.04 15.22 2.87
C TYR A 367 17.77 14.50 2.42
N ILE A 368 17.75 13.21 2.72
CA ILE A 368 16.52 12.42 2.75
C ILE A 368 16.19 11.99 4.18
N LYS A 369 14.90 11.87 4.48
CA LYS A 369 14.33 11.38 5.74
C LYS A 369 13.57 10.07 5.47
N VAL A 370 13.80 9.09 6.33
CA VAL A 370 13.02 7.85 6.43
C VAL A 370 12.41 7.79 7.82
N LYS A 371 11.09 7.67 7.91
CA LYS A 371 10.35 7.74 9.18
C LYS A 371 10.33 6.38 9.90
N GLY A 372 10.46 6.39 11.22
CA GLY A 372 10.23 5.22 12.08
C GLY A 372 11.04 3.97 11.72
N VAL A 373 12.36 4.15 11.60
CA VAL A 373 13.31 3.06 11.35
C VAL A 373 13.56 2.30 12.65
N GLY A 374 13.28 1.00 12.65
CA GLY A 374 13.39 0.12 13.82
C GLY A 374 14.78 -0.51 13.96
N PHE A 375 15.70 0.18 14.63
CA PHE A 375 17.06 -0.29 14.90
C PHE A 375 17.17 -1.38 15.98
N GLY A 376 16.15 -1.61 16.80
CA GLY A 376 16.18 -2.69 17.80
C GLY A 376 17.34 -2.54 18.81
N ASN A 377 18.15 -3.58 19.00
CA ASN A 377 19.23 -3.58 20.00
C ASN A 377 20.49 -2.80 19.57
N GLY A 378 20.60 -2.36 18.33
CA GLY A 378 21.76 -1.59 17.89
C GLY A 378 22.27 -1.96 16.51
N ALA A 379 22.32 -0.98 15.61
CA ALA A 379 23.15 -1.07 14.42
C ALA A 379 24.61 -0.68 14.74
N THR A 380 25.55 -1.35 14.09
CA THR A 380 27.01 -1.18 14.27
C THR A 380 27.69 -0.64 13.02
N SER A 381 27.12 -0.85 11.83
CA SER A 381 27.65 -0.30 10.57
C SER A 381 26.51 0.08 9.62
N PHE A 382 26.76 1.10 8.80
CA PHE A 382 25.90 1.54 7.72
C PHE A 382 26.65 1.38 6.40
N SER A 383 25.97 0.86 5.38
CA SER A 383 26.49 0.73 4.02
C SER A 383 25.57 1.42 3.02
N ALA A 384 26.15 1.99 1.98
CA ALA A 384 25.45 2.70 0.92
C ALA A 384 26.08 2.42 -0.45
N ARG A 385 25.23 2.23 -1.47
CA ARG A 385 25.62 2.10 -2.87
C ARG A 385 25.59 3.46 -3.54
N VAL A 386 26.76 3.92 -3.95
CA VAL A 386 26.97 5.31 -4.38
C VAL A 386 27.76 5.38 -5.68
N ALA A 387 27.55 6.44 -6.44
CA ALA A 387 28.32 6.76 -7.63
C ALA A 387 28.61 8.26 -7.67
N SER A 388 29.80 8.66 -8.11
CA SER A 388 30.17 10.07 -8.22
C SER A 388 31.02 10.29 -9.46
N GLY A 389 30.53 11.17 -10.34
CA GLY A 389 31.31 11.73 -11.44
C GLY A 389 32.23 12.89 -11.01
N ALA A 390 32.20 13.29 -9.75
CA ALA A 390 32.94 14.41 -9.18
C ALA A 390 33.93 13.92 -8.10
N SER A 391 34.34 14.81 -7.18
CA SER A 391 35.22 14.46 -6.05
C SER A 391 34.53 13.63 -4.95
N GLY A 392 33.20 13.47 -5.02
CA GLY A 392 32.40 12.85 -3.97
C GLY A 392 32.08 13.80 -2.81
N GLY A 393 31.82 13.23 -1.64
CA GLY A 393 31.38 13.95 -0.45
C GLY A 393 31.23 13.02 0.76
N LYS A 394 30.25 13.26 1.61
CA LYS A 394 29.96 12.41 2.77
C LYS A 394 28.46 12.25 2.99
N ILE A 395 28.09 11.08 3.50
CA ILE A 395 26.77 10.79 4.05
C ILE A 395 26.88 10.83 5.57
N GLU A 396 26.27 11.83 6.19
CA GLU A 396 26.07 11.91 7.64
C GLU A 396 24.81 11.13 8.00
N VAL A 397 24.98 10.05 8.77
CA VAL A 397 23.87 9.21 9.24
C VAL A 397 23.39 9.77 10.57
N ARG A 398 22.22 10.41 10.57
CA ARG A 398 21.67 11.14 11.72
C ARG A 398 20.32 10.60 12.14
N ARG A 399 19.98 10.72 13.42
CA ARG A 399 18.64 10.39 13.93
C ARG A 399 17.83 11.62 14.29
N ASP A 400 16.51 11.50 14.15
CA ASP A 400 15.43 12.41 14.55
C ASP A 400 15.37 13.76 13.82
N SER A 401 16.49 14.32 13.36
CA SER A 401 16.51 15.50 12.50
C SER A 401 17.79 15.60 11.65
N ALA A 402 17.77 16.46 10.62
CA ALA A 402 18.94 16.76 9.79
C ALA A 402 20.12 17.36 10.57
N THR A 403 19.88 17.92 11.76
CA THR A 403 20.89 18.41 12.71
C THR A 403 20.98 17.57 13.98
N GLY A 404 20.27 16.43 14.02
CA GLY A 404 20.18 15.55 15.16
C GLY A 404 21.46 14.77 15.42
N THR A 405 21.39 13.83 16.36
CA THR A 405 22.57 13.05 16.78
C THR A 405 23.21 12.36 15.58
N LEU A 406 24.49 12.65 15.34
CA LEU A 406 25.30 12.00 14.32
C LEU A 406 25.68 10.60 14.82
N MET A 407 25.18 9.56 14.14
CA MET A 407 25.46 8.17 14.46
C MET A 407 26.72 7.67 13.74
N GLY A 408 27.00 8.17 12.54
CA GLY A 408 28.21 7.85 11.77
C GLY A 408 28.35 8.72 10.52
N THR A 409 29.49 8.61 9.84
CA THR A 409 29.77 9.35 8.60
C THR A 409 30.49 8.46 7.60
N CYS A 410 29.89 8.28 6.43
CA CYS A 410 30.45 7.52 5.32
C CYS A 410 31.06 8.48 4.30
N THR A 411 32.34 8.30 3.98
CA THR A 411 33.00 9.06 2.91
C THR A 411 32.68 8.44 1.56
N VAL A 412 32.26 9.27 0.61
CA VAL A 412 32.06 8.91 -0.79
C VAL A 412 33.17 9.55 -1.60
N ALA A 413 33.99 8.75 -2.28
CA ALA A 413 35.02 9.25 -3.20
C ALA A 413 34.47 9.32 -4.63
N GLY A 414 35.19 10.01 -5.52
CA GLY A 414 34.94 9.91 -6.96
C GLY A 414 35.03 8.47 -7.44
N THR A 415 34.00 8.00 -8.15
CA THR A 415 33.91 6.61 -8.62
C THR A 415 34.17 6.47 -10.12
N GLY A 416 34.42 7.59 -10.81
CA GLY A 416 34.68 7.65 -12.24
C GLY A 416 33.44 7.91 -13.11
N GLY A 417 32.26 8.11 -12.51
CA GLY A 417 31.04 8.46 -13.23
C GLY A 417 29.78 8.43 -12.36
N TRP A 418 28.73 9.13 -12.79
CA TRP A 418 27.44 9.25 -12.08
C TRP A 418 26.65 7.94 -11.94
N GLN A 419 27.03 6.93 -12.72
CA GLN A 419 26.42 5.60 -12.71
C GLN A 419 27.50 4.51 -12.57
N ALA A 420 28.71 4.89 -12.13
CA ALA A 420 29.81 3.98 -11.82
C ALA A 420 29.76 3.63 -10.32
N TRP A 421 29.05 2.57 -9.99
CA TRP A 421 28.62 2.32 -8.62
C TRP A 421 29.69 1.60 -7.77
N THR A 422 29.95 2.09 -6.56
CA THR A 422 30.70 1.40 -5.48
C THR A 422 29.88 1.31 -4.19
N THR A 423 30.23 0.42 -3.27
CA THR A 423 29.61 0.36 -1.94
C THR A 423 30.58 0.92 -0.93
N VAL A 424 30.13 1.90 -0.15
CA VAL A 424 30.87 2.47 0.97
C VAL A 424 30.24 2.05 2.28
N SER A 425 31.06 1.91 3.33
CA SER A 425 30.58 1.57 4.68
C SER A 425 31.27 2.41 5.73
N CYS A 426 30.59 2.65 6.84
CA CYS A 426 31.12 3.36 8.00
C CYS A 426 30.53 2.79 9.30
N PRO A 427 31.30 2.83 10.41
CA PRO A 427 30.77 2.45 11.71
C PRO A 427 29.67 3.43 12.13
N VAL A 428 28.64 2.91 12.79
CA VAL A 428 27.60 3.71 13.45
C VAL A 428 27.51 3.36 14.93
N THR A 429 27.13 4.34 15.74
CA THR A 429 26.94 4.17 17.19
C THR A 429 25.64 4.85 17.64
N GLY A 430 25.02 4.32 18.70
CA GLY A 430 23.79 4.91 19.26
C GLY A 430 22.52 4.71 18.43
N ALA A 431 22.58 3.87 17.39
CA ALA A 431 21.44 3.51 16.54
C ALA A 431 20.64 2.36 17.18
N THR A 432 19.85 2.65 18.21
CA THR A 432 19.02 1.68 18.96
C THR A 432 17.57 2.13 19.03
N GLY A 433 16.61 1.22 19.21
CA GLY A 433 15.18 1.57 19.32
C GLY A 433 14.58 1.95 17.96
N THR A 434 13.61 2.86 17.95
CA THR A 434 12.95 3.35 16.73
C THR A 434 13.17 4.85 16.59
N HIS A 435 13.68 5.28 15.44
CA HIS A 435 14.00 6.68 15.17
C HIS A 435 13.71 7.06 13.72
N ASP A 436 13.48 8.34 13.46
CA ASP A 436 13.55 8.85 12.10
C ASP A 436 15.02 8.89 11.68
N LEU A 437 15.33 8.34 10.50
CA LEU A 437 16.66 8.36 9.92
C LEU A 437 16.78 9.54 8.96
N TYR A 438 17.83 10.34 9.12
CA TYR A 438 18.22 11.37 8.19
C TYR A 438 19.56 10.99 7.57
N LEU A 439 19.61 10.90 6.25
CA LEU A 439 20.85 10.81 5.51
C LEU A 439 21.15 12.21 4.97
N ARG A 440 22.03 12.94 5.65
CA ARG A 440 22.42 14.30 5.27
C ARG A 440 23.69 14.28 4.45
N PHE A 441 23.69 14.99 3.33
CA PHE A 441 24.77 15.00 2.37
C PHE A 441 25.63 16.25 2.56
N THR A 442 26.95 16.07 2.59
CA THR A 442 27.91 17.17 2.78
C THR A 442 29.09 17.04 1.85
N GLY A 443 29.64 18.17 1.40
CA GLY A 443 30.72 18.17 0.42
C GLY A 443 31.08 19.56 -0.07
N GLY A 444 31.71 19.61 -1.25
CA GLY A 444 32.02 20.86 -1.94
C GLY A 444 30.78 21.48 -2.61
N SER A 445 31.02 22.39 -3.56
CA SER A 445 29.98 22.99 -4.40
C SER A 445 29.58 22.06 -5.55
N GLY A 446 28.32 22.16 -5.98
CA GLY A 446 27.74 21.35 -7.06
C GLY A 446 27.35 19.95 -6.61
N TYR A 447 26.96 19.11 -7.57
CA TYR A 447 26.51 17.76 -7.29
C TYR A 447 27.63 16.88 -6.71
N LEU A 448 27.31 16.14 -5.65
CA LEU A 448 28.27 15.38 -4.85
C LEU A 448 28.38 13.93 -5.34
N PHE A 449 27.27 13.20 -5.35
CA PHE A 449 27.17 11.79 -5.70
C PHE A 449 25.70 11.40 -5.85
N ASN A 450 25.45 10.26 -6.48
CA ASN A 450 24.18 9.55 -6.48
C ASN A 450 24.17 8.47 -5.39
N LEU A 451 22.99 8.16 -4.87
CA LEU A 451 22.75 7.13 -3.85
C LEU A 451 21.64 6.19 -4.35
N ASN A 452 21.95 4.91 -4.54
CA ASN A 452 21.03 3.90 -5.07
C ASN A 452 20.31 3.15 -3.94
N TRP A 453 21.06 2.58 -2.98
CA TRP A 453 20.47 1.89 -1.84
C TRP A 453 21.32 2.04 -0.59
N TRP A 454 20.73 1.75 0.57
CA TRP A 454 21.42 1.69 1.86
C TRP A 454 20.97 0.50 2.70
N GLN A 455 21.81 0.10 3.66
CA GLN A 455 21.55 -1.01 4.59
C GLN A 455 22.39 -0.86 5.86
N PHE A 456 21.79 -1.14 7.02
CA PHE A 456 22.52 -1.28 8.28
C PHE A 456 22.89 -2.75 8.55
N THR A 457 23.93 -2.94 9.34
CA THR A 457 24.27 -4.22 9.99
C THR A 457 24.42 -3.98 11.48
N GLY A 458 24.12 -4.97 12.31
CA GLY A 458 24.08 -4.83 13.77
C GLY A 458 24.19 -6.15 14.50
N ASN A 459 24.13 -6.09 15.82
CA ASN A 459 24.23 -7.27 16.70
C ASN A 459 23.03 -8.22 16.53
N ASP A 460 21.91 -7.67 16.07
CA ASP A 460 20.85 -8.45 15.45
C ASP A 460 21.13 -8.43 13.94
N GLY A 461 21.67 -9.52 13.38
CA GLY A 461 21.57 -9.77 11.93
C GLY A 461 20.11 -9.61 11.48
N PRO A 462 19.83 -9.45 10.18
CA PRO A 462 18.55 -8.92 9.68
C PRO A 462 17.37 -9.47 10.47
N PRO A 463 16.64 -8.63 11.24
CA PRO A 463 15.42 -9.06 11.88
C PRO A 463 14.55 -9.62 10.75
N ALA A 464 13.98 -10.81 10.95
CA ALA A 464 12.87 -11.24 10.13
C ALA A 464 11.87 -10.08 10.14
N SER A 465 11.64 -9.47 8.97
CA SER A 465 10.69 -8.37 8.85
C SER A 465 9.40 -8.78 9.55
N PRO A 466 8.79 -7.90 10.37
CA PRO A 466 7.44 -8.18 10.84
C PRO A 466 6.61 -8.42 9.57
N THR A 467 6.10 -9.65 9.41
CA THR A 467 5.15 -9.91 8.34
C THR A 467 4.01 -8.93 8.59
N PRO A 468 3.58 -8.12 7.60
CA PRO A 468 2.48 -7.20 7.80
C PRO A 468 1.31 -8.00 8.39
N SER A 469 0.88 -7.58 9.58
CA SER A 469 -0.37 -8.06 10.14
C SER A 469 -1.45 -7.76 9.08
N PRO A 470 -2.23 -8.75 8.60
CA PRO A 470 -3.24 -8.44 7.61
C PRO A 470 -4.19 -7.41 8.22
N SER A 471 -4.34 -6.31 7.49
CA SER A 471 -5.50 -5.45 7.64
C SER A 471 -6.76 -6.28 7.72
N PRO A 472 -7.72 -5.95 8.59
CA PRO A 472 -9.10 -6.25 8.29
C PRO A 472 -9.43 -5.56 6.96
N SER A 473 -9.84 -6.36 5.98
CA SER A 473 -10.81 -5.89 5.01
C SER A 473 -12.14 -5.74 5.76
N PRO A 474 -12.90 -4.67 5.54
CA PRO A 474 -14.11 -4.42 6.29
C PRO A 474 -15.18 -5.48 5.99
N SER A 475 -15.56 -6.24 7.01
CA SER A 475 -16.77 -7.07 6.93
C SER A 475 -18.03 -6.19 7.05
N PRO A 476 -19.08 -6.42 6.22
CA PRO A 476 -20.42 -5.92 6.45
C PRO A 476 -21.03 -6.53 7.73
N PRO A 477 -22.05 -5.88 8.35
CA PRO A 477 -22.75 -6.44 9.50
C PRO A 477 -23.62 -7.64 9.11
N ALA A 478 -23.81 -8.55 10.07
CA ALA A 478 -24.48 -9.83 9.90
C ALA A 478 -26.01 -9.74 9.79
N SER A 479 -26.62 -10.53 8.88
CA SER A 479 -27.80 -11.43 9.05
C SER A 479 -28.57 -11.64 7.73
N PRO A 480 -29.43 -12.68 7.58
CA PRO A 480 -29.30 -14.09 7.99
C PRO A 480 -29.38 -15.06 6.79
N SER A 481 -28.71 -16.21 6.94
CA SER A 481 -28.95 -17.51 6.30
C SER A 481 -29.79 -17.60 5.00
N ALA A 482 -29.12 -17.85 3.87
CA ALA A 482 -29.55 -18.82 2.85
C ALA A 482 -28.34 -19.31 2.03
N SER A 483 -28.29 -20.62 1.76
CA SER A 483 -27.14 -21.42 1.29
C SER A 483 -26.44 -20.95 -0.01
N PRO A 484 -25.11 -21.21 -0.18
CA PRO A 484 -24.33 -20.78 -1.33
C PRO A 484 -24.06 -21.88 -2.38
N THR A 485 -23.87 -21.45 -3.62
CA THR A 485 -23.11 -22.12 -4.68
C THR A 485 -22.18 -21.06 -5.27
N GLY A 486 -20.85 -21.06 -5.27
CA GLY A 486 -19.79 -21.98 -4.86
C GLY A 486 -18.56 -21.64 -5.71
N THR A 487 -17.57 -20.91 -5.16
CA THR A 487 -16.20 -20.80 -5.73
C THR A 487 -15.50 -22.15 -5.58
N PRO A 488 -14.57 -22.56 -6.45
CA PRO A 488 -14.11 -23.95 -6.52
C PRO A 488 -13.43 -24.41 -5.23
N GLN A 489 -14.07 -25.35 -4.54
CA GLN A 489 -13.44 -26.13 -3.47
C GLN A 489 -12.36 -27.02 -4.10
N THR A 490 -11.11 -26.87 -3.66
CA THR A 490 -10.05 -27.81 -4.04
C THR A 490 -10.05 -28.95 -3.04
N THR A 491 -10.14 -30.20 -3.52
CA THR A 491 -10.03 -31.43 -2.71
C THR A 491 -8.85 -32.23 -3.23
N GLY A 492 -8.01 -32.73 -2.33
CA GLY A 492 -6.86 -33.53 -2.70
C GLY A 492 -6.04 -33.95 -1.49
N ALA A 493 -4.99 -34.72 -1.73
CA ALA A 493 -4.10 -35.15 -0.67
C ALA A 493 -3.10 -34.04 -0.32
N ILE A 494 -2.69 -34.01 0.95
CA ILE A 494 -1.63 -33.12 1.44
C ILE A 494 -0.45 -34.00 1.81
N ARG A 495 0.63 -33.96 1.03
CA ARG A 495 1.79 -34.83 1.17
C ARG A 495 2.93 -34.10 1.87
N GLY A 496 3.45 -34.67 2.96
CA GLY A 496 4.62 -34.13 3.66
C GLY A 496 5.89 -34.38 2.88
N GLU A 497 6.71 -33.35 2.65
CA GLU A 497 7.95 -33.44 1.87
C GLU A 497 9.01 -34.28 2.56
N GLY A 498 9.09 -34.23 3.90
CA GLY A 498 10.07 -35.01 4.66
C GLY A 498 9.89 -36.53 4.61
N SER A 499 8.68 -37.03 4.35
CA SER A 499 8.36 -38.47 4.37
C SER A 499 7.77 -38.99 3.05
N GLY A 500 7.28 -38.11 2.18
CA GLY A 500 6.51 -38.47 0.99
C GLY A 500 5.12 -39.04 1.28
N ARG A 501 4.69 -39.04 2.55
CA ARG A 501 3.42 -39.59 3.05
C ARG A 501 2.34 -38.52 3.17
N CYS A 502 1.08 -38.94 3.19
CA CYS A 502 -0.07 -38.06 3.20
C CYS A 502 -0.56 -37.75 4.63
N LEU A 503 -1.06 -36.54 4.84
CA LEU A 503 -1.81 -36.15 6.03
C LEU A 503 -3.07 -37.01 6.14
N ASP A 504 -3.19 -37.72 7.26
CA ASP A 504 -4.10 -38.84 7.45
C ASP A 504 -4.79 -38.72 8.82
N VAL A 505 -6.07 -39.08 8.90
CA VAL A 505 -6.76 -39.22 10.18
C VAL A 505 -6.54 -40.62 10.74
N THR A 506 -6.00 -40.71 11.97
CA THR A 506 -5.69 -41.97 12.65
C THR A 506 -6.87 -42.94 12.59
N GLU A 507 -6.61 -44.17 12.12
CA GLU A 507 -7.59 -45.27 12.00
C GLU A 507 -8.83 -44.94 11.13
N ALA A 508 -8.75 -43.91 10.28
CA ALA A 508 -9.90 -43.35 9.55
C ALA A 508 -11.09 -43.01 10.48
N SER A 509 -10.81 -42.69 11.75
CA SER A 509 -11.84 -42.34 12.72
C SER A 509 -12.55 -41.05 12.32
N GLN A 510 -13.86 -40.99 12.56
CA GLN A 510 -14.68 -39.79 12.38
C GLN A 510 -15.07 -39.16 13.74
N THR A 511 -14.52 -39.67 14.84
CA THR A 511 -14.79 -39.15 16.19
C THR A 511 -13.99 -37.87 16.42
N ASN A 512 -14.64 -36.84 16.98
CA ASN A 512 -13.98 -35.61 17.42
C ASN A 512 -12.83 -35.95 18.39
N GLY A 513 -11.66 -35.36 18.16
CA GLY A 513 -10.46 -35.66 18.93
C GLY A 513 -9.53 -36.70 18.30
N ALA A 514 -9.92 -37.36 17.20
CA ALA A 514 -9.01 -38.24 16.48
C ALA A 514 -7.80 -37.44 15.93
N GLN A 515 -6.59 -37.86 16.28
CA GLN A 515 -5.37 -37.13 15.95
C GLN A 515 -4.96 -37.33 14.48
N ALA A 516 -4.48 -36.27 13.85
CA ALA A 516 -3.84 -36.34 12.56
C ALA A 516 -2.45 -37.00 12.66
N GLN A 517 -2.08 -37.73 11.62
CA GLN A 517 -0.82 -38.43 11.46
C GLN A 517 -0.37 -38.35 10.00
N ILE A 518 0.79 -38.92 9.69
CA ILE A 518 1.16 -39.24 8.31
C ILE A 518 1.03 -40.74 8.04
N TRP A 519 0.58 -41.07 6.82
CA TRP A 519 0.48 -42.45 6.34
C TRP A 519 0.75 -42.54 4.84
N ASP A 520 1.15 -43.72 4.35
CA ASP A 520 1.30 -43.95 2.91
C ASP A 520 0.05 -43.50 2.15
N CYS A 521 0.27 -42.72 1.08
CA CYS A 521 -0.81 -42.15 0.28
C CYS A 521 -1.58 -43.28 -0.43
N ASN A 522 -2.82 -43.51 -0.02
CA ASN A 522 -3.65 -44.62 -0.50
C ASN A 522 -4.98 -44.16 -1.14
N GLY A 523 -5.22 -42.84 -1.19
CA GLY A 523 -6.38 -42.24 -1.83
C GLY A 523 -7.70 -42.37 -1.05
N GLN A 524 -7.67 -42.95 0.16
CA GLN A 524 -8.87 -43.10 0.98
C GLN A 524 -9.38 -41.75 1.50
N SER A 525 -10.67 -41.70 1.85
CA SER A 525 -11.36 -40.47 2.27
C SER A 525 -10.74 -39.76 3.48
N ASN A 526 -10.06 -40.50 4.36
CA ASN A 526 -9.36 -39.98 5.53
C ASN A 526 -8.03 -39.25 5.20
N GLN A 527 -7.64 -39.25 3.92
CA GLN A 527 -6.49 -38.50 3.38
C GLN A 527 -6.91 -37.41 2.39
N GLN A 528 -8.21 -37.23 2.15
CA GLN A 528 -8.75 -36.23 1.22
C GLN A 528 -9.17 -34.98 1.99
N TRP A 529 -8.44 -33.89 1.77
CA TRP A 529 -8.67 -32.63 2.46
C TRP A 529 -9.23 -31.60 1.52
N THR A 530 -10.41 -31.06 1.82
CA THR A 530 -11.06 -30.00 1.06
C THR A 530 -10.72 -28.64 1.66
N SER A 531 -10.10 -27.77 0.88
CA SER A 531 -9.91 -26.37 1.29
C SER A 531 -11.20 -25.59 1.09
N THR A 532 -11.59 -24.82 2.09
CA THR A 532 -12.76 -23.92 2.00
C THR A 532 -12.34 -22.47 1.90
N SER A 533 -13.22 -21.62 1.38
CA SER A 533 -13.04 -20.16 1.38
C SER A 533 -12.94 -19.56 2.79
N ALA A 534 -13.41 -20.29 3.82
CA ALA A 534 -13.26 -19.92 5.23
C ALA A 534 -11.86 -20.23 5.80
N GLY A 535 -10.96 -20.79 4.99
CA GLY A 535 -9.60 -21.18 5.40
C GLY A 535 -9.55 -22.51 6.14
N GLU A 536 -10.59 -23.34 6.08
CA GLU A 536 -10.59 -24.64 6.75
C GLU A 536 -9.97 -25.73 5.86
N LEU A 537 -9.43 -26.76 6.49
CA LEU A 537 -9.08 -28.03 5.86
C LEU A 537 -10.09 -29.08 6.31
N ARG A 538 -11.08 -29.38 5.46
CA ARG A 538 -12.15 -30.31 5.78
C ARG A 538 -11.84 -31.73 5.36
N VAL A 539 -12.22 -32.69 6.20
CA VAL A 539 -12.19 -34.13 5.90
C VAL A 539 -13.58 -34.71 6.22
N TYR A 540 -14.00 -35.75 5.49
CA TYR A 540 -15.35 -36.34 5.58
C TYR A 540 -16.52 -35.34 5.38
N GLY A 541 -16.25 -34.17 4.79
CA GLY A 541 -17.25 -33.13 4.51
C GLY A 541 -17.54 -32.18 5.68
N ASN A 542 -17.72 -32.69 6.91
CA ASN A 542 -18.14 -31.89 8.08
C ASN A 542 -17.11 -31.80 9.22
N LYS A 543 -15.96 -32.47 9.10
CA LYS A 543 -14.87 -32.38 10.08
C LYS A 543 -13.78 -31.45 9.57
N CYS A 544 -13.17 -30.69 10.47
CA CYS A 544 -12.10 -29.75 10.18
C CYS A 544 -10.81 -30.21 10.87
N LEU A 545 -9.68 -30.03 10.21
CA LEU A 545 -8.36 -30.10 10.84
C LEU A 545 -8.31 -29.01 11.92
N ASP A 546 -7.97 -29.38 13.15
CA ASP A 546 -8.20 -28.57 14.34
C ASP A 546 -6.99 -28.64 15.27
N VAL A 547 -6.52 -27.49 15.73
CA VAL A 547 -5.55 -27.41 16.83
C VAL A 547 -6.28 -27.62 18.16
N ASN A 548 -6.02 -28.76 18.79
CA ASN A 548 -6.76 -29.23 19.97
C ASN A 548 -6.84 -28.16 21.07
N GLY A 549 -8.06 -27.86 21.52
CA GLY A 549 -8.34 -26.89 22.58
C GLY A 549 -7.92 -25.45 22.24
N ALA A 550 -7.72 -25.13 20.95
CA ALA A 550 -7.15 -23.87 20.50
C ALA A 550 -5.78 -23.54 21.15
N GLY A 551 -5.02 -24.58 21.51
CA GLY A 551 -3.71 -24.42 22.13
C GLY A 551 -2.72 -23.67 21.22
N THR A 552 -1.83 -22.89 21.84
CA THR A 552 -0.82 -22.09 21.13
C THR A 552 0.60 -22.53 21.45
N ALA A 553 0.78 -23.56 22.28
CA ALA A 553 2.08 -24.09 22.65
C ALA A 553 2.65 -25.06 21.59
N ASP A 554 3.98 -25.11 21.48
CA ASP A 554 4.66 -26.14 20.69
C ASP A 554 4.28 -27.54 21.18
N GLY A 555 4.01 -28.44 20.25
CA GLY A 555 3.58 -29.81 20.56
C GLY A 555 2.07 -29.96 20.77
N THR A 556 1.27 -28.89 20.65
CA THR A 556 -0.19 -29.03 20.70
C THR A 556 -0.68 -29.93 19.57
N SER A 557 -1.38 -31.01 19.91
CA SER A 557 -1.85 -32.00 18.94
C SER A 557 -2.80 -31.40 17.91
N VAL A 558 -2.65 -31.81 16.65
CA VAL A 558 -3.62 -31.52 15.60
C VAL A 558 -4.56 -32.70 15.45
N ILE A 559 -5.85 -32.44 15.55
CA ILE A 559 -6.93 -33.42 15.56
C ILE A 559 -7.94 -33.11 14.46
N ILE A 560 -9.00 -33.90 14.36
CA ILE A 560 -10.24 -33.49 13.69
C ILE A 560 -11.32 -33.14 14.70
N TRP A 561 -12.11 -32.14 14.38
CA TRP A 561 -13.28 -31.73 15.17
C TRP A 561 -14.42 -31.28 14.25
N ASP A 562 -15.65 -31.20 14.77
CA ASP A 562 -16.76 -30.59 14.05
C ASP A 562 -16.39 -29.16 13.63
N CYS A 563 -16.60 -28.84 12.35
CA CYS A 563 -16.33 -27.50 11.86
C CYS A 563 -17.21 -26.46 12.60
N ASN A 564 -16.58 -25.54 13.30
CA ASN A 564 -17.22 -24.54 14.16
C ASN A 564 -16.81 -23.10 13.82
N GLY A 565 -15.97 -22.91 12.79
CA GLY A 565 -15.55 -21.61 12.27
C GLY A 565 -14.52 -20.86 13.13
N GLN A 566 -14.06 -21.45 14.23
CA GLN A 566 -13.06 -20.86 15.13
C GLN A 566 -11.67 -20.84 14.48
N ASN A 567 -10.79 -19.97 14.99
CA ASN A 567 -9.48 -19.73 14.39
C ASN A 567 -8.51 -20.92 14.50
N ASN A 568 -8.72 -21.84 15.46
CA ASN A 568 -7.94 -23.08 15.59
C ASN A 568 -8.25 -24.11 14.50
N GLN A 569 -9.29 -23.89 13.68
CA GLN A 569 -9.64 -24.73 12.52
C GLN A 569 -9.24 -24.10 11.18
N LYS A 570 -8.57 -22.95 11.22
CA LYS A 570 -8.17 -22.21 10.03
C LYS A 570 -6.68 -22.43 9.74
N TRP A 571 -6.38 -22.72 8.49
CA TRP A 571 -5.05 -23.09 8.01
C TRP A 571 -4.69 -22.30 6.76
N ARG A 572 -3.44 -21.84 6.67
CA ARG A 572 -2.93 -21.08 5.54
C ARG A 572 -1.78 -21.83 4.87
N PHE A 573 -1.97 -22.19 3.61
CA PHE A 573 -0.89 -22.66 2.73
C PHE A 573 0.00 -21.47 2.37
N ASN A 574 1.31 -21.64 2.52
CA ASN A 574 2.29 -20.62 2.22
C ASN A 574 3.12 -21.07 1.01
N SER A 575 3.66 -20.10 0.27
CA SER A 575 4.45 -20.35 -0.95
C SER A 575 5.75 -21.11 -0.70
N ASP A 576 6.21 -21.14 0.56
CA ASP A 576 7.39 -21.88 0.99
C ASP A 576 7.12 -23.36 1.28
N GLY A 577 5.90 -23.86 1.05
CA GLY A 577 5.48 -25.23 1.33
C GLY A 577 4.98 -25.47 2.75
N SER A 578 5.02 -24.48 3.65
CA SER A 578 4.45 -24.65 4.99
C SER A 578 2.92 -24.49 5.00
N ILE A 579 2.25 -25.15 5.95
CA ILE A 579 0.84 -24.91 6.28
C ILE A 579 0.79 -24.36 7.70
N THR A 580 0.27 -23.15 7.90
CA THR A 580 0.24 -22.48 9.21
C THR A 580 -1.15 -22.50 9.83
N ALA A 581 -1.24 -22.92 11.10
CA ALA A 581 -2.44 -22.80 11.92
C ALA A 581 -2.67 -21.33 12.26
N VAL A 582 -3.79 -20.76 11.80
CA VAL A 582 -4.09 -19.32 11.91
C VAL A 582 -4.24 -18.88 13.37
N GLY A 583 -4.93 -19.67 14.20
CA GLY A 583 -5.15 -19.33 15.61
C GLY A 583 -3.90 -19.37 16.50
N ALA A 584 -2.87 -20.13 16.10
CA ALA A 584 -1.64 -20.30 16.89
C ALA A 584 -0.39 -19.66 16.26
N ASN A 585 -0.47 -19.24 14.98
CA ASN A 585 0.66 -18.78 14.18
C ASN A 585 1.86 -19.76 14.20
N LYS A 586 1.56 -21.06 14.09
CA LYS A 586 2.54 -22.17 14.11
C LYS A 586 2.32 -23.08 12.91
N CYS A 587 3.36 -23.81 12.52
CA CYS A 587 3.33 -24.68 11.35
C CYS A 587 2.75 -26.05 11.70
N LEU A 588 2.01 -26.64 10.76
CA LEU A 588 1.64 -28.05 10.75
C LEU A 588 2.94 -28.87 10.64
N ASP A 589 3.24 -29.64 11.67
CA ASP A 589 4.56 -30.24 11.87
C ASP A 589 4.41 -31.74 12.18
N VAL A 590 5.21 -32.57 11.52
CA VAL A 590 5.33 -33.99 11.88
C VAL A 590 6.32 -34.12 13.03
N SER A 591 5.82 -34.62 14.16
CA SER A 591 6.55 -34.67 15.43
C SER A 591 7.88 -35.41 15.30
N ASN A 592 8.94 -34.82 15.85
CA ASN A 592 10.30 -35.35 15.87
C ASN A 592 10.85 -35.75 14.49
N TYR A 593 10.43 -35.08 13.41
CA TYR A 593 10.78 -35.44 12.03
C TYR A 593 10.42 -36.89 11.68
N GLY A 594 9.38 -37.45 12.32
CA GLY A 594 8.95 -38.83 12.08
C GLY A 594 8.63 -39.06 10.60
N THR A 595 9.15 -40.16 10.03
CA THR A 595 8.92 -40.51 8.63
C THR A 595 8.07 -41.77 8.46
N ALA A 596 7.84 -42.55 9.52
CA ALA A 596 7.07 -43.79 9.47
C ALA A 596 5.55 -43.55 9.50
N ASN A 597 4.78 -44.51 8.95
CA ASN A 597 3.32 -44.56 9.12
C ASN A 597 2.94 -44.45 10.59
N GLY A 598 1.99 -43.58 10.91
CA GLY A 598 1.52 -43.34 12.28
C GLY A 598 2.27 -42.24 13.03
N SER A 599 3.31 -41.64 12.43
CA SER A 599 4.00 -40.48 13.00
C SER A 599 3.01 -39.32 13.17
N LYS A 600 2.92 -38.77 14.38
CA LYS A 600 1.86 -37.83 14.77
C LYS A 600 2.13 -36.41 14.27
N VAL A 601 1.04 -35.71 13.97
CA VAL A 601 1.06 -34.31 13.57
C VAL A 601 0.64 -33.43 14.74
N HIS A 602 1.38 -32.34 14.93
CA HIS A 602 1.16 -31.32 15.95
C HIS A 602 1.40 -29.94 15.33
N ILE A 603 1.24 -28.87 16.11
CA ILE A 603 1.77 -27.57 15.73
C ILE A 603 3.13 -27.30 16.39
N TRP A 604 4.02 -26.65 15.66
CA TRP A 604 5.32 -26.23 16.17
C TRP A 604 5.73 -24.88 15.58
N THR A 605 6.59 -24.15 16.29
CA THR A 605 7.25 -22.93 15.79
C THR A 605 7.82 -23.20 14.40
N CYS A 606 7.46 -22.36 13.43
CA CYS A 606 7.93 -22.52 12.05
C CYS A 606 9.45 -22.36 12.00
N HIS A 607 10.17 -23.43 11.67
CA HIS A 607 11.63 -23.48 11.61
C HIS A 607 12.16 -23.87 10.22
N GLY A 608 11.27 -24.15 9.27
CA GLY A 608 11.61 -24.40 7.87
C GLY A 608 12.12 -25.81 7.58
N GLY A 609 12.16 -26.70 8.58
CA GLY A 609 12.53 -28.10 8.40
C GLY A 609 11.56 -28.87 7.50
N SER A 610 12.04 -29.95 6.87
CA SER A 610 11.28 -30.75 5.90
C SER A 610 10.03 -31.42 6.49
N ASN A 611 9.97 -31.61 7.81
CA ASN A 611 8.79 -32.12 8.53
C ASN A 611 7.67 -31.06 8.68
N GLN A 612 7.90 -29.81 8.26
CA GLN A 612 6.91 -28.72 8.21
C GLN A 612 6.52 -28.33 6.78
N LYS A 613 7.02 -29.06 5.78
CA LYS A 613 6.79 -28.77 4.37
C LYS A 613 5.82 -29.78 3.78
N TRP A 614 4.85 -29.27 3.03
CA TRP A 614 3.70 -30.00 2.54
C TRP A 614 3.38 -29.55 1.11
N THR A 615 3.16 -30.51 0.23
CA THR A 615 2.70 -30.26 -1.14
C THR A 615 1.30 -30.81 -1.31
N ARG A 616 0.45 -30.08 -2.02
CA ARG A 616 -0.87 -30.57 -2.42
C ARG A 616 -0.76 -31.39 -3.71
N THR A 617 -1.36 -32.58 -3.72
CA THR A 617 -1.31 -33.51 -4.87
C THR A 617 -2.68 -34.01 -5.28
#